data_AF-A0A2E9X237-F1
#
_entry.id   AF-A0A2E9X237-F1
#
_cell.length_a   1.000
_cell.length_b   1.000
_cell.length_c   1.000
_cell.angle_alpha   90.00
_cell.angle_beta   90.00
_cell.angle_gamma   90.00
#
_symmetry.space_group_name_H-M   'P 1'
#
loop_
_entity.id
_entity.type
_entity.pdbx_description
1 polymer ?
#
loop_
_entity_poly.entity_id
_entity_poly.type
_entity_poly.pdbx_seq_one_letter_code
_entity_poly.pdbx_strand_id
1 'polypeptide(L)'
;MTAKGLLALQAGAKEASELAQEVYDLAHQVLAKDSLHAGAHHALGLLNYRVQKLSFIERFVARTFLGAGVMNLTTWEDAERYLKRAVELRPDYILFHLDLGSMYLNRKRMEEARVQFERALELPLFEPPDTRFQETAEIRLAETFN
;
A
#
# COMPACT_ATOMS: atom_id res chain seq x y z
N MET A 1 -18.25 -24.72 -10.49
CA MET A 1 -17.75 -23.38 -10.87
C MET A 1 -17.53 -23.38 -12.37
N THR A 2 -18.30 -22.58 -13.11
CA THR A 2 -18.39 -22.61 -14.58
C THR A 2 -17.23 -21.89 -15.25
N ALA A 3 -16.89 -22.27 -16.49
CA ALA A 3 -15.81 -21.68 -17.29
C ALA A 3 -15.90 -20.13 -17.38
N LYS A 4 -17.10 -19.56 -17.33
CA LYS A 4 -17.31 -18.10 -17.35
C LYS A 4 -16.77 -17.39 -16.09
N GLY A 5 -16.86 -18.01 -14.92
CA GLY A 5 -16.32 -17.43 -13.68
C GLY A 5 -14.79 -17.40 -13.69
N LEU A 6 -14.16 -18.45 -14.22
CA LEU A 6 -12.70 -18.50 -14.36
C LEU A 6 -12.18 -17.45 -15.36
N LEU A 7 -12.88 -17.26 -16.49
CA LEU A 7 -12.54 -16.24 -17.48
C LEU A 7 -12.66 -14.81 -16.93
N ALA A 8 -13.72 -14.52 -16.16
CA ALA A 8 -13.90 -13.21 -15.53
C ALA A 8 -12.81 -12.91 -14.49
N LEU A 9 -12.44 -13.90 -13.68
CA LEU A 9 -11.33 -13.79 -12.73
C LEU A 9 -9.98 -13.58 -13.44
N GLN A 10 -9.76 -14.29 -14.56
CA GLN A 10 -8.54 -14.19 -15.33
C GLN A 10 -8.34 -12.80 -15.94
N ALA A 11 -9.39 -12.22 -16.55
CA ALA A 11 -9.34 -10.88 -17.12
C ALA A 11 -8.97 -9.86 -16.04
N GLY A 12 -9.76 -9.80 -14.96
CA GLY A 12 -9.55 -8.85 -13.86
C GLY A 12 -8.17 -8.96 -13.21
N ALA A 13 -7.67 -10.18 -13.04
CA ALA A 13 -6.34 -10.39 -12.47
C ALA A 13 -5.24 -9.90 -13.42
N LYS A 14 -5.38 -10.12 -14.73
CA LYS A 14 -4.42 -9.66 -15.75
C LYS A 14 -4.31 -8.13 -15.75
N GLU A 15 -5.45 -7.45 -15.84
CA GLU A 15 -5.47 -5.98 -15.82
C GLU A 15 -4.86 -5.43 -14.52
N ALA A 16 -5.15 -6.07 -13.37
CA ALA A 16 -4.55 -5.70 -12.10
C ALA A 16 -3.02 -5.89 -12.07
N SER A 17 -2.50 -6.97 -12.66
CA SER A 17 -1.06 -7.24 -12.73
C SER A 17 -0.33 -6.30 -13.69
N GLU A 18 -0.92 -5.98 -14.84
CA GLU A 18 -0.36 -5.01 -15.80
C GLU A 18 -0.30 -3.62 -15.17
N LEU A 19 -1.38 -3.18 -14.52
CA LEU A 19 -1.41 -1.91 -13.80
C LEU A 19 -0.39 -1.87 -12.66
N ALA A 20 -0.24 -2.97 -11.92
CA ALA A 20 0.76 -3.07 -10.86
C ALA A 20 2.20 -2.95 -11.39
N GLN A 21 2.48 -3.56 -12.55
CA GLN A 21 3.79 -3.43 -13.22
C GLN A 21 4.01 -2.01 -13.74
N GLU A 22 2.99 -1.38 -14.34
CA GLU A 22 3.07 0.00 -14.81
C GLU A 22 3.35 0.97 -13.65
N VAL A 23 2.66 0.81 -12.52
CA VAL A 23 2.91 1.61 -11.31
C VAL A 23 4.33 1.42 -10.82
N TYR A 24 4.85 0.17 -10.81
CA TYR A 24 6.22 -0.11 -10.43
C TYR A 24 7.22 0.63 -11.33
N ASP A 25 7.07 0.49 -12.64
CA ASP A 25 7.98 1.05 -13.63
C ASP A 25 7.94 2.58 -13.62
N LEU A 26 6.74 3.17 -13.59
CA LEU A 26 6.55 4.61 -13.54
C LEU A 26 7.15 5.21 -12.27
N ALA A 27 6.88 4.59 -11.11
CA ALA A 27 7.43 5.09 -9.85
C ALA A 27 8.97 5.05 -9.84
N HIS A 28 9.60 3.99 -10.38
CA HIS A 28 11.05 3.94 -10.53
C HIS A 28 11.58 4.98 -11.53
N GLN A 29 10.88 5.25 -12.64
CA GLN A 29 11.25 6.32 -13.56
C GLN A 29 11.17 7.70 -12.91
N VAL A 30 10.16 7.94 -12.07
CA VAL A 30 10.05 9.18 -11.29
C VAL A 30 11.22 9.29 -10.31
N LEU A 31 11.50 8.22 -9.55
CA LEU A 31 12.62 8.22 -8.59
C LEU A 31 14.00 8.36 -9.23
N ALA A 32 14.17 7.91 -10.48
CA ALA A 32 15.40 8.13 -11.23
C ALA A 32 15.63 9.60 -11.59
N LYS A 33 14.56 10.40 -11.70
CA LYS A 33 14.61 11.85 -11.98
C LYS A 33 14.59 12.69 -10.71
N ASP A 34 13.80 12.28 -9.73
CA ASP A 34 13.65 12.89 -8.42
C ASP A 34 13.58 11.80 -7.34
N SER A 35 14.74 11.53 -6.73
CA SER A 35 14.87 10.50 -5.70
C SER A 35 14.15 10.85 -4.39
N LEU A 36 13.69 12.10 -4.23
CA LEU A 36 12.98 12.59 -3.05
C LEU A 36 11.48 12.75 -3.31
N HIS A 37 10.96 12.22 -4.42
CA HIS A 37 9.54 12.32 -4.74
C HIS A 37 8.68 11.46 -3.79
N ALA A 38 8.07 12.10 -2.78
CA ALA A 38 7.32 11.43 -1.72
C ALA A 38 6.19 10.52 -2.24
N GLY A 39 5.44 10.97 -3.25
CA GLY A 39 4.34 10.17 -3.83
C GLY A 39 4.82 8.91 -4.57
N ALA A 40 6.05 8.90 -5.07
CA ALA A 40 6.59 7.74 -5.80
C ALA A 40 7.07 6.68 -4.80
N HIS A 41 7.71 7.13 -3.70
CA HIS A 41 7.96 6.28 -2.54
C HIS A 41 6.66 5.71 -1.98
N HIS A 42 5.62 6.53 -1.77
CA HIS A 42 4.33 6.05 -1.28
C HIS A 42 3.71 5.00 -2.19
N ALA A 43 3.68 5.24 -3.51
CA ALA A 43 3.15 4.29 -4.49
C ALA A 43 3.88 2.94 -4.47
N LEU A 44 5.22 2.95 -4.43
CA LEU A 44 6.01 1.71 -4.32
C LEU A 44 5.75 1.00 -2.99
N GLY A 45 5.70 1.74 -1.89
CA GLY A 45 5.42 1.17 -0.57
C GLY A 45 4.06 0.49 -0.51
N LEU A 46 3.03 1.16 -1.03
CA LEU A 46 1.67 0.65 -1.10
C LEU A 46 1.54 -0.55 -2.05
N LEU A 47 2.21 -0.51 -3.20
CA LEU A 47 2.27 -1.62 -4.14
C LEU A 47 2.87 -2.86 -3.48
N ASN A 48 4.03 -2.70 -2.83
CA ASN A 48 4.70 -3.78 -2.11
C ASN A 48 3.79 -4.36 -1.01
N TYR A 49 3.19 -3.50 -0.20
CA TYR A 49 2.27 -3.91 0.85
C TYR A 49 1.08 -4.72 0.28
N ARG A 50 0.41 -4.20 -0.75
CA ARG A 50 -0.76 -4.85 -1.36
C ARG A 50 -0.43 -6.20 -1.96
N VAL A 51 0.67 -6.29 -2.72
CA VAL A 51 1.11 -7.55 -3.31
C VAL A 51 1.43 -8.57 -2.24
N GLN A 52 2.06 -8.14 -1.15
CA GLN A 52 2.41 -9.05 -0.07
C GLN A 52 1.22 -9.52 0.77
N LYS A 53 0.15 -8.71 0.82
CA LYS A 53 -1.10 -9.06 1.51
C LYS A 53 -1.96 -10.06 0.72
N LEU A 54 -1.69 -10.29 -0.57
CA LEU A 54 -2.43 -11.27 -1.37
C LEU A 54 -2.39 -12.66 -0.73
N SER A 55 -3.55 -13.28 -0.64
CA SER A 55 -3.71 -14.66 -0.17
C SER A 55 -2.97 -15.65 -1.06
N PHE A 56 -2.76 -16.87 -0.55
CA PHE A 56 -2.14 -17.94 -1.34
C PHE A 56 -2.88 -18.18 -2.67
N ILE A 57 -4.22 -18.14 -2.65
CA ILE A 57 -5.05 -18.38 -3.84
C ILE A 57 -4.87 -17.23 -4.85
N GLU A 58 -4.96 -15.98 -4.40
CA GLU A 58 -4.78 -14.81 -5.28
C GLU A 58 -3.37 -14.78 -5.88
N ARG A 59 -2.35 -15.05 -5.06
CA ARG A 59 -0.96 -15.12 -5.51
C ARG A 59 -0.72 -16.27 -6.48
N PHE A 60 -1.33 -17.43 -6.24
CA PHE A 60 -1.24 -18.57 -7.14
C PHE A 60 -1.90 -18.28 -8.47
N VAL A 61 -3.10 -17.69 -8.47
CA VAL A 61 -3.82 -17.28 -9.69
C VAL A 61 -3.00 -16.25 -10.47
N ALA A 62 -2.48 -15.22 -9.78
CA ALA A 62 -1.66 -14.20 -10.40
C ALA A 62 -0.40 -14.81 -11.06
N ARG A 63 0.35 -15.66 -10.34
CA ARG A 63 1.56 -16.29 -10.88
C ARG A 63 1.28 -17.25 -12.04
N THR A 64 0.25 -18.09 -11.91
CA THR A 64 -0.05 -19.17 -12.87
C THR A 64 -0.55 -18.61 -14.19
N PHE A 65 -1.37 -17.56 -14.15
CA PHE A 65 -2.06 -17.07 -15.35
C PHE A 65 -1.48 -15.76 -15.90
N LEU A 66 -0.70 -15.01 -15.11
CA LEU A 66 -0.25 -13.65 -15.46
C LEU A 66 1.27 -13.48 -15.46
N GLY A 67 2.01 -14.48 -15.00
CA GLY A 67 3.45 -14.41 -14.84
C GLY A 67 3.89 -13.85 -13.49
N ALA A 68 5.20 -13.88 -13.24
CA ALA A 68 5.75 -13.66 -11.90
C ALA A 68 6.38 -12.27 -11.66
N GLY A 69 6.20 -11.30 -12.57
CA GLY A 69 6.89 -9.99 -12.62
C GLY A 69 6.95 -9.22 -11.29
N VAL A 70 6.10 -8.20 -11.14
CA VAL A 70 6.01 -7.41 -9.89
C VAL A 70 5.81 -8.27 -8.63
N MET A 71 5.18 -9.45 -8.78
CA MET A 71 4.97 -10.42 -7.70
C MET A 71 6.26 -10.93 -7.05
N ASN A 72 7.37 -10.95 -7.79
CA ASN A 72 8.68 -11.36 -7.29
C ASN A 72 9.58 -10.17 -6.91
N LEU A 73 9.23 -8.96 -7.33
CA LEU A 73 9.98 -7.74 -7.07
C LEU A 73 9.55 -7.01 -5.78
N THR A 74 8.53 -7.54 -5.10
CA THR A 74 7.97 -6.90 -3.92
C THR A 74 8.32 -7.65 -2.65
N THR A 75 8.56 -6.92 -1.56
CA THR A 75 8.85 -7.47 -0.23
C THR A 75 8.18 -6.66 0.86
N TRP A 76 8.03 -7.23 2.07
CA TRP A 76 7.51 -6.48 3.22
C TRP A 76 8.49 -5.40 3.67
N GLU A 77 9.78 -5.68 3.52
CA GLU A 77 10.89 -4.78 3.86
C GLU A 77 10.91 -3.55 2.94
N ASP A 78 10.68 -3.76 1.64
CA ASP A 78 10.54 -2.67 0.69
C ASP A 78 9.27 -1.86 0.95
N ALA A 79 8.15 -2.51 1.31
CA ALA A 79 6.92 -1.81 1.69
C ALA A 79 7.17 -0.82 2.83
N GLU A 80 7.81 -1.28 3.90
CA GLU A 80 8.17 -0.44 5.03
C GLU A 80 9.15 0.65 4.65
N ARG A 81 10.24 0.32 3.95
CA ARG A 81 11.27 1.29 3.56
C ARG A 81 10.66 2.44 2.76
N TYR A 82 9.83 2.13 1.77
CA TYR A 82 9.22 3.12 0.91
C TYR A 82 8.12 3.93 1.61
N LEU A 83 7.25 3.31 2.41
CA LEU A 83 6.23 4.04 3.18
C LEU A 83 6.86 4.96 4.24
N LYS A 84 7.89 4.49 4.96
CA LYS A 84 8.66 5.34 5.88
C LYS A 84 9.29 6.52 5.16
N ARG A 85 9.88 6.28 3.99
CA ARG A 85 10.49 7.35 3.21
C ARG A 85 9.46 8.40 2.77
N ALA A 86 8.26 7.99 2.38
CA ALA A 86 7.18 8.92 2.06
C ALA A 86 6.78 9.80 3.26
N VAL A 87 6.64 9.20 4.45
CA VAL A 87 6.35 9.93 5.70
C VAL A 87 7.48 10.88 6.07
N GLU A 88 8.75 10.47 5.94
CA GLU A 88 9.90 11.34 6.22
C GLU A 88 9.94 12.57 5.30
N LEU A 89 9.55 12.41 4.04
CA LEU A 89 9.56 13.48 3.04
C LEU A 89 8.36 14.42 3.18
N ARG A 90 7.21 13.89 3.62
CA ARG A 90 5.95 14.64 3.82
C ARG A 90 5.29 14.19 5.13
N PRO A 91 5.81 14.66 6.27
CA PRO A 91 5.29 14.29 7.60
C PRO A 91 3.94 14.96 7.93
N ASP A 92 3.47 15.84 7.07
CA ASP A 92 2.21 16.57 7.14
C ASP A 92 1.06 15.85 6.42
N TYR A 93 1.34 14.75 5.72
CA TYR A 93 0.33 14.03 4.92
C TYR A 93 -0.33 12.90 5.71
N ILE A 94 -1.60 13.10 6.08
CA ILE A 94 -2.39 12.17 6.90
C ILE A 94 -2.44 10.77 6.28
N LEU A 95 -2.64 10.69 4.96
CA LEU A 95 -2.71 9.42 4.23
C LEU A 95 -1.43 8.57 4.37
N PHE A 96 -0.26 9.20 4.42
CA PHE A 96 1.00 8.45 4.48
C PHE A 96 1.17 7.78 5.85
N HIS A 97 0.78 8.46 6.92
CA HIS A 97 0.72 7.88 8.26
C HIS A 97 -0.32 6.75 8.35
N LEU A 98 -1.50 6.92 7.75
CA LEU A 98 -2.52 5.86 7.70
C LEU A 98 -2.03 4.58 7.03
N ASP A 99 -1.37 4.71 5.88
CA ASP A 99 -0.92 3.55 5.12
C ASP A 99 0.27 2.86 5.79
N LEU A 100 1.20 3.64 6.38
CA LEU A 100 2.29 3.08 7.18
C LEU A 100 1.76 2.36 8.43
N GLY A 101 0.81 2.95 9.16
CA GLY A 101 0.15 2.33 10.29
C GLY A 101 -0.61 1.06 9.91
N SER A 102 -1.33 1.07 8.78
CA SER A 102 -1.97 -0.13 8.23
C SER A 102 -0.98 -1.25 7.94
N MET A 103 0.16 -0.92 7.33
CA MET A 103 1.19 -1.88 7.02
C MET A 103 1.75 -2.52 8.30
N TYR A 104 2.08 -1.71 9.32
CA TYR A 104 2.52 -2.21 10.62
C TYR A 104 1.49 -3.09 11.31
N LEU A 105 0.22 -2.69 11.28
CA LEU A 105 -0.87 -3.46 11.87
C LEU A 105 -0.98 -4.86 11.23
N ASN A 106 -0.90 -4.94 9.90
CA ASN A 106 -0.92 -6.24 9.19
C ASN A 106 0.31 -7.09 9.50
N ARG A 107 1.42 -6.46 9.88
CA ARG A 107 2.64 -7.12 10.37
C ARG A 107 2.65 -7.38 11.86
N LYS A 108 1.52 -7.17 12.56
CA LYS A 108 1.35 -7.34 14.01
C LYS A 108 2.29 -6.45 14.85
N ARG A 109 2.79 -5.37 14.27
CA ARG A 109 3.60 -4.36 14.97
C ARG A 109 2.66 -3.30 15.53
N MET A 110 2.00 -3.67 16.62
CA MET A 110 0.86 -2.94 17.19
C MET A 110 1.24 -1.53 17.64
N GLU A 111 2.32 -1.40 18.41
CA GLU A 111 2.78 -0.13 18.97
C GLU A 111 3.17 0.85 17.88
N GLU A 112 3.85 0.38 16.85
CA GLU A 112 4.25 1.24 15.72
C GLU A 112 3.03 1.64 14.88
N ALA A 113 2.05 0.76 14.73
CA ALA A 113 0.79 1.11 14.06
C ALA A 113 0.01 2.17 14.86
N ARG A 114 -0.08 2.02 16.18
CA ARG A 114 -0.72 3.00 17.09
C ARG A 114 -0.10 4.38 16.91
N VAL A 115 1.23 4.48 17.00
CA VAL A 115 1.96 5.75 16.85
C VAL A 115 1.63 6.44 15.53
N GLN A 116 1.54 5.69 14.43
CA GLN A 116 1.20 6.30 13.13
C GLN A 116 -0.25 6.77 13.06
N PHE A 117 -1.20 6.05 13.64
CA PHE A 117 -2.60 6.50 13.65
C PHE A 117 -2.82 7.69 14.57
N GLU A 118 -2.18 7.71 15.75
CA GLU A 118 -2.19 8.87 16.64
C GLU A 118 -1.61 10.09 15.93
N ARG A 119 -0.49 9.92 15.22
CA ARG A 119 0.10 11.00 14.44
C ARG A 119 -0.85 11.51 13.36
N ALA A 120 -1.57 10.64 12.66
CA ALA A 120 -2.55 11.03 11.65
C ALA A 120 -3.67 11.94 12.22
N LEU A 121 -4.10 11.71 13.48
CA LEU A 121 -5.11 12.51 14.17
C LEU A 121 -4.58 13.88 14.64
N GLU A 122 -3.29 14.00 14.91
CA GLU A 122 -2.66 15.27 15.33
C GLU A 122 -2.42 16.25 14.18
N LEU A 123 -2.46 15.77 12.93
CA LEU A 123 -2.13 16.58 11.77
C LEU A 123 -3.26 17.54 11.38
N PRO A 124 -2.94 18.75 10.89
CA PRO A 124 -3.92 19.69 10.39
C PRO A 124 -4.58 19.20 9.10
N LEU A 125 -5.83 19.63 8.89
CA LEU A 125 -6.57 19.39 7.66
C LEU A 125 -6.17 20.43 6.61
N PHE A 126 -5.61 19.98 5.49
CA PHE A 126 -5.26 20.82 4.35
C PHE A 126 -6.08 20.50 3.11
N GLU A 127 -6.41 19.22 2.92
CA GLU A 127 -7.09 18.71 1.74
C GLU A 127 -8.49 18.17 2.11
N PRO A 128 -9.50 18.29 1.23
CA PRO A 128 -10.85 17.79 1.51
C PRO A 128 -10.94 16.31 1.97
N PRO A 129 -10.09 15.38 1.50
CA PRO A 129 -10.08 14.00 2.00
C PRO A 129 -9.55 13.81 3.42
N ASP A 130 -8.85 14.81 3.99
CA ASP A 130 -8.14 14.67 5.27
C ASP A 130 -9.08 14.34 6.43
N THR A 131 -10.30 14.88 6.45
CA THR A 131 -11.32 14.54 7.46
C THR A 131 -11.61 13.04 7.47
N ARG A 132 -11.84 12.45 6.29
CA ARG A 132 -12.11 11.01 6.15
C ARG A 132 -10.89 10.17 6.56
N PHE A 133 -9.69 10.67 6.31
CA PHE A 133 -8.47 10.01 6.73
C PHE A 133 -8.33 10.01 8.26
N GLN A 134 -8.62 11.12 8.93
CA GLN A 134 -8.64 11.15 10.39
C GLN A 134 -9.71 10.25 10.98
N GLU A 135 -10.93 10.26 10.46
CA GLU A 135 -11.99 9.33 10.86
C GLU A 135 -11.53 7.86 10.71
N THR A 136 -10.81 7.54 9.62
CA THR A 136 -10.26 6.20 9.40
C THR A 136 -9.19 5.86 10.45
N ALA A 137 -8.35 6.82 10.86
CA ALA A 137 -7.35 6.62 11.91
C ALA A 137 -8.02 6.37 13.26
N GLU A 138 -9.04 7.16 13.60
CA GLU A 138 -9.80 7.06 14.83
C GLU A 138 -10.50 5.69 14.95
N ILE A 139 -11.19 5.25 13.89
CA ILE A 139 -11.85 3.94 13.85
C ILE A 139 -10.83 2.83 14.07
N ARG A 140 -9.69 2.87 13.35
CA ARG A 140 -8.65 1.83 13.50
C ARG A 140 -8.07 1.81 14.90
N LEU A 141 -7.88 2.97 15.52
CA LEU A 141 -7.44 3.07 16.91
C LEU A 141 -8.47 2.42 17.84
N ALA A 142 -9.74 2.79 17.72
CA ALA A 142 -10.80 2.28 18.58
C ALA A 142 -11.03 0.76 18.43
N GLU A 143 -10.98 0.22 17.21
CA GLU A 143 -11.24 -1.19 16.95
C GLU A 143 -10.08 -2.13 17.34
N THR A 144 -8.86 -1.62 17.29
CA THR A 144 -7.66 -2.47 17.39
C THR A 144 -7.02 -2.41 18.78
N PHE A 145 -7.20 -1.30 19.50
CA PHE A 145 -6.35 -0.93 20.63
C PHE A 145 -7.10 -0.60 21.94
N ASN A 146 -8.43 -0.72 21.94
CA ASN A 146 -9.29 -0.60 23.13
C ASN A 146 -9.65 -1.97 23.71
#